data_AF-A0A7X8A4K6-F1
#
_entry.id   AF-A0A7X8A4K6-F1
#
_cell.length_a   1.000
_cell.length_b   1.000
_cell.length_c   1.000
_cell.angle_alpha   90.00
_cell.angle_beta   90.00
_cell.angle_gamma   90.00
#
_symmetry.space_group_name_H-M   'P 1'
#
loop_
_entity.id
_entity.type
_entity.pdbx_description
1 polymer ?
#
loop_
_entity_poly.entity_id
_entity_poly.type
_entity_poly.pdbx_seq_one_letter_code
_entity_poly.pdbx_strand_id
1 'polypeptide(L)'
;PGMRELQVWGDESGLAAAFDDIEDIARNCRFRDCNHQDEPGCAVKAAICNGSLKEERLQSYLKLKKELRYLEAKQAMKASAIEKLRWKRISQIQKTFKDNTH
;
A
#
# COMPACT_ATOMS: atom_id res chain seq x y z
N PRO A 1 12.05 12.28 -19.29
CA PRO A 1 11.09 11.15 -19.34
C PRO A 1 11.77 9.82 -19.01
N GLY A 2 11.44 9.20 -17.87
CA GLY A 2 12.09 7.94 -17.47
C GLY A 2 11.94 7.50 -16.01
N MET A 3 11.12 8.15 -15.19
CA MET A 3 11.00 7.82 -13.75
C MET A 3 9.55 7.62 -13.28
N ARG A 4 8.55 7.79 -14.17
CA ARG A 4 7.12 7.61 -13.83
C ARG A 4 6.63 6.17 -13.98
N GLU A 5 7.27 5.39 -14.85
CA GLU A 5 6.80 4.03 -15.14
C GLU A 5 7.16 3.05 -14.03
N LEU A 6 8.30 3.21 -13.33
CA LEU A 6 8.71 2.34 -12.22
C LEU A 6 7.85 2.47 -10.96
N GLN A 7 7.24 3.64 -10.71
CA GLN A 7 6.34 3.85 -9.57
C GLN A 7 5.03 3.08 -9.71
N VAL A 8 4.57 2.86 -10.94
CA VAL A 8 3.31 2.14 -11.21
C VAL A 8 3.39 0.69 -10.73
N TRP A 9 4.58 0.06 -10.67
CA TRP A 9 4.71 -1.35 -10.28
C TRP A 9 4.88 -1.57 -8.77
N GLY A 10 5.18 -0.52 -8.01
CA GLY A 10 5.53 -0.61 -6.58
C GLY A 10 4.47 -0.09 -5.62
N ASP A 11 3.32 0.31 -6.14
CA ASP A 11 2.22 0.95 -5.41
C ASP A 11 0.93 0.12 -5.54
N GLU A 12 -0.10 0.38 -4.73
CA GLU A 12 -1.41 -0.29 -4.84
C GLU A 12 -1.99 -0.24 -6.26
N SER A 13 -1.67 0.81 -7.02
CA SER A 13 -2.04 0.95 -8.44
C SER A 13 -1.48 -0.16 -9.34
N GLY A 14 -0.27 -0.65 -9.05
CA GLY A 14 0.38 -1.74 -9.80
C GLY A 14 -0.17 -3.11 -9.47
N LEU A 15 -0.52 -3.31 -8.18
CA LEU A 15 -1.23 -4.49 -7.74
C LEU A 15 -2.59 -4.59 -8.44
N ALA A 16 -3.34 -3.48 -8.49
CA ALA A 16 -4.63 -3.43 -9.16
C ALA A 16 -4.52 -3.77 -10.66
N ALA A 17 -3.50 -3.28 -11.35
CA ALA A 17 -3.28 -3.60 -12.75
C ALA A 17 -2.86 -5.07 -12.99
N ALA A 18 -2.02 -5.64 -12.12
CA ALA A 18 -1.51 -7.01 -12.27
C ALA A 18 -2.55 -8.09 -11.92
N PHE A 19 -3.53 -7.73 -11.09
CA PHE A 19 -4.60 -8.62 -10.60
C PHE A 19 -5.99 -8.03 -10.87
N ASP A 20 -6.16 -7.37 -12.01
CA ASP A 20 -7.41 -6.68 -12.39
C ASP A 20 -8.60 -7.65 -12.41
N ASP A 21 -8.38 -8.92 -12.76
CA ASP A 21 -9.39 -9.98 -12.68
C ASP A 21 -9.90 -10.21 -11.24
N ILE A 22 -9.01 -10.16 -10.25
CA ILE A 22 -9.40 -10.28 -8.83
C ILE A 22 -10.10 -9.00 -8.38
N GLU A 23 -9.61 -7.83 -8.77
CA GLU A 23 -10.22 -6.54 -8.42
C GLU A 23 -11.64 -6.39 -8.99
N ASP A 24 -11.87 -6.82 -10.23
CA ASP A 24 -13.19 -6.80 -10.87
C ASP A 24 -14.17 -7.72 -10.13
N ILE A 25 -13.76 -8.93 -9.79
CA ILE A 25 -14.57 -9.85 -9.01
C ILE A 25 -14.80 -9.30 -7.59
N ALA A 26 -13.77 -8.69 -6.97
CA ALA A 26 -13.84 -8.12 -5.63
C ALA A 26 -14.85 -6.97 -5.52
N ARG A 27 -15.10 -6.21 -6.60
CA ARG A 27 -16.15 -5.17 -6.64
C ARG A 27 -17.55 -5.74 -6.43
N ASN A 28 -17.75 -7.02 -6.73
CA ASN A 28 -19.01 -7.73 -6.51
C ASN A 28 -19.11 -8.37 -5.12
N CYS A 29 -18.11 -8.22 -4.25
CA CYS A 29 -18.20 -8.66 -2.87
C CYS A 29 -19.32 -7.91 -2.13
N ARG A 30 -19.98 -8.63 -1.23
CA ARG A 30 -21.01 -8.06 -0.36
C ARG A 30 -20.48 -6.89 0.49
N PHE A 31 -19.23 -6.96 0.91
CA PHE A 31 -18.57 -5.97 1.76
C PHE A 31 -17.45 -5.27 1.00
N ARG A 32 -17.28 -3.96 1.25
CA ARG A 32 -16.24 -3.14 0.61
C ARG A 32 -14.85 -3.41 1.19
N ASP A 33 -14.80 -3.79 2.45
CA ASP A 33 -13.60 -4.14 3.22
C ASP A 33 -13.33 -5.66 3.21
N CYS A 34 -13.86 -6.37 2.21
CA CYS A 34 -13.67 -7.80 2.10
C CYS A 34 -12.19 -8.18 2.01
N ASN A 35 -11.76 -9.06 2.91
CA ASN A 35 -10.43 -9.63 2.98
C ASN A 35 -10.29 -10.89 2.11
N HIS A 36 -11.40 -11.34 1.51
CA HIS A 36 -11.48 -12.50 0.62
C HIS A 36 -11.03 -13.83 1.24
N GLN A 37 -11.04 -13.92 2.58
CA GLN A 37 -10.61 -15.12 3.31
C GLN A 37 -11.77 -16.00 3.71
N ASP A 38 -12.65 -15.55 4.60
CA ASP A 38 -13.76 -16.37 5.11
C ASP A 38 -15.10 -15.65 5.20
N GLU A 39 -15.22 -14.50 4.55
CA GLU A 39 -16.41 -13.69 4.67
C GLU A 39 -17.59 -14.22 3.83
N PRO A 40 -18.81 -14.19 4.39
CA PRO A 40 -20.01 -14.58 3.66
C PRO A 40 -20.31 -13.59 2.53
N GLY A 41 -20.60 -14.10 1.33
CA GLY A 41 -20.86 -13.25 0.16
C GLY A 41 -19.61 -12.66 -0.49
N CYS A 42 -18.44 -13.27 -0.26
CA CYS A 42 -17.23 -12.97 -1.01
C CYS A 42 -17.33 -13.51 -2.45
N ALA A 43 -17.42 -12.60 -3.43
CA ALA A 43 -17.48 -12.96 -4.85
C ALA A 43 -16.19 -13.66 -5.33
N VAL A 44 -15.04 -13.29 -4.76
CA VAL A 44 -13.74 -13.92 -5.09
C VAL A 44 -13.72 -15.39 -4.67
N LYS A 45 -14.23 -15.72 -3.47
CA LYS A 45 -14.36 -17.13 -3.03
C LYS A 45 -15.37 -17.90 -3.87
N ALA A 46 -16.47 -17.26 -4.27
CA ALA A 46 -17.44 -17.88 -5.17
C ALA A 46 -16.80 -18.19 -6.54
N ALA A 47 -15.98 -17.28 -7.08
CA ALA A 47 -15.22 -17.49 -8.31
C ALA A 47 -14.17 -18.60 -8.19
N ILE A 48 -13.59 -18.81 -7.02
CA ILE A 48 -12.71 -19.96 -6.76
C ILE A 48 -13.51 -21.25 -6.75
N CYS A 49 -14.65 -21.26 -6.05
CA CYS A 49 -15.50 -22.44 -5.92
C CYS A 49 -16.08 -22.90 -7.28
N ASN A 50 -16.38 -21.97 -8.19
CA ASN A 50 -16.87 -22.27 -9.53
C ASN A 50 -15.75 -22.46 -10.58
N GLY A 51 -14.47 -22.35 -10.19
CA GLY A 51 -13.31 -22.55 -11.05
C GLY A 51 -12.97 -21.38 -11.99
N SER A 52 -13.69 -20.25 -11.91
CA SER A 52 -13.38 -19.05 -12.71
C SER A 52 -12.12 -18.33 -12.24
N LEU A 53 -11.72 -18.53 -10.98
CA LEU A 53 -10.47 -18.00 -10.41
C LEU A 53 -9.68 -19.13 -9.74
N LYS A 54 -8.37 -19.19 -9.98
CA LYS A 54 -7.52 -20.15 -9.28
C LYS A 54 -7.19 -19.67 -7.86
N GLU A 55 -7.23 -20.57 -6.89
CA GLU A 55 -6.86 -20.27 -5.51
C GLU A 55 -5.41 -19.76 -5.39
N GLU A 56 -4.47 -20.35 -6.14
CA GLU A 56 -3.06 -19.90 -6.20
C GLU A 56 -2.92 -18.41 -6.56
N ARG A 57 -3.85 -17.89 -7.39
CA ARG A 57 -3.86 -16.52 -7.88
C ARG A 57 -4.28 -15.57 -6.76
N LEU A 58 -5.31 -15.94 -6.00
CA LEU A 58 -5.71 -15.22 -4.79
C LEU A 58 -4.60 -15.21 -3.73
N GLN A 59 -3.93 -16.35 -3.51
CA GLN A 59 -2.81 -16.41 -2.57
C GLN A 59 -1.66 -15.48 -2.96
N SER A 60 -1.33 -15.42 -4.25
CA SER A 60 -0.33 -14.50 -4.79
C SER A 60 -0.72 -13.04 -4.58
N TYR A 61 -1.98 -12.69 -4.85
CA TYR A 61 -2.53 -11.35 -4.61
C TYR A 61 -2.44 -10.94 -3.14
N LEU A 62 -2.93 -11.78 -2.22
CA LEU A 62 -2.92 -11.50 -0.78
C LEU A 62 -1.49 -11.33 -0.25
N LYS A 63 -0.56 -12.17 -0.73
CA LYS A 63 0.86 -12.06 -0.39
C LYS A 63 1.43 -10.72 -0.83
N LEU A 64 1.23 -10.33 -2.09
CA LEU A 64 1.78 -9.08 -2.61
C LEU A 64 1.15 -7.85 -1.92
N LYS A 65 -0.16 -7.87 -1.68
CA LYS A 65 -0.88 -6.83 -0.94
C LYS A 65 -0.30 -6.63 0.47
N LYS A 66 0.04 -7.72 1.16
CA LYS A 66 0.65 -7.66 2.49
C LYS A 66 2.06 -7.05 2.44
N GLU A 67 2.86 -7.44 1.46
CA GLU A 67 4.22 -6.89 1.28
C GLU A 67 4.17 -5.38 0.96
N LEU A 68 3.26 -4.95 0.08
CA LEU A 68 3.05 -3.53 -0.23
C LEU A 68 2.71 -2.72 1.02
N ARG A 69 1.70 -3.16 1.80
CA ARG A 69 1.32 -2.51 3.06
C ARG A 69 2.50 -2.40 4.04
N TYR A 70 3.34 -3.44 4.11
CA TYR A 70 4.53 -3.40 4.96
C TYR A 70 5.55 -2.38 4.47
N LEU A 71 5.80 -2.31 3.16
CA LEU A 71 6.71 -1.34 2.55
C LEU A 71 6.20 0.10 2.74
N GLU A 72 4.91 0.35 2.54
CA GLU A 72 4.28 1.65 2.74
C GLU A 72 4.39 2.10 4.20
N ALA A 73 4.07 1.24 5.17
CA ALA A 73 4.21 1.54 6.59
C ALA A 73 5.66 1.91 6.94
N LYS A 74 6.63 1.15 6.40
CA LYS A 74 8.06 1.41 6.59
C LYS A 74 8.49 2.74 5.97
N GLN A 75 7.95 3.10 4.80
CA GLN A 75 8.22 4.39 4.15
C GLN A 75 7.63 5.55 4.96
N ALA A 76 6.40 5.43 5.45
CA ALA A 76 5.76 6.45 6.30
C ALA A 76 6.54 6.69 7.60
N MET A 77 7.01 5.62 8.26
CA MET A 77 7.86 5.72 9.44
C MET A 77 9.17 6.44 9.14
N LYS A 78 9.82 6.15 8.00
CA LYS A 78 11.05 6.84 7.59
C LYS A 78 10.80 8.32 7.27
N ALA A 79 9.73 8.64 6.54
CA ALA A 79 9.38 10.01 6.18
C ALA A 79 9.15 10.88 7.42
N SER A 80 8.39 10.38 8.40
CA SER A 80 8.16 11.09 9.66
C SER A 80 9.43 11.27 10.50
N ALA A 81 10.37 10.31 10.45
CA ALA A 81 11.67 10.47 11.11
C ALA A 81 12.52 11.57 10.45
N ILE A 82 12.57 11.60 9.12
CA ILE A 82 13.28 12.64 8.35
C ILE A 82 12.69 14.03 8.66
N GLU A 83 11.36 14.14 8.67
CA GLU A 83 10.68 15.40 8.98
C GLU A 83 10.99 15.89 10.40
N LYS A 84 10.97 15.01 11.41
CA LYS A 84 11.37 15.35 12.78
C LYS A 84 12.80 15.87 12.85
N LEU A 85 13.75 15.24 12.14
CA LEU A 85 15.14 15.72 12.08
C LEU A 85 15.25 17.09 11.42
N ARG A 86 14.47 17.33 10.35
CA ARG A 86 14.41 18.63 9.67
C ARG A 86 13.94 19.72 10.62
N TRP A 87 12.85 19.51 11.35
CA TRP A 87 12.34 20.48 12.33
C TRP A 87 13.31 20.73 13.49
N LYS A 88 13.97 19.69 14.02
CA LYS A 88 15.02 19.83 15.03
C LYS A 88 16.17 20.72 14.54
N ARG A 89 16.64 20.50 13.31
CA ARG A 89 17.72 21.30 12.70
C ARG A 89 17.31 22.77 12.57
N ILE A 90 16.10 23.04 12.08
CA ILE A 90 15.59 24.42 11.95
C ILE A 90 15.52 25.09 13.33
N SER A 91 15.01 24.40 14.35
CA SER A 91 14.93 24.91 15.72
C SER A 91 16.32 25.21 16.31
N GLN A 92 17.31 24.34 16.05
CA GLN A 92 18.68 24.55 16.51
C GLN A 92 19.31 25.77 15.85
N ILE A 93 19.11 25.94 14.54
CA ILE A 93 19.58 27.11 13.78
C ILE A 93 18.97 28.40 14.35
N GLN A 94 17.65 28.43 14.59
CA GLN A 94 16.97 29.58 15.21
C GLN A 94 17.56 29.93 16.58
N LYS A 95 17.87 28.91 17.39
CA LYS A 95 18.50 29.11 18.71
C LYS A 95 19.90 29.71 18.58
N THR A 96 20.73 29.20 17.66
CA THR A 96 22.09 29.72 17.44
C THR A 96 22.09 31.17 16.97
N PHE A 97 21.14 31.57 16.11
CA PHE A 97 21.00 32.97 15.72
C PHE A 97 20.60 33.86 16.91
N LYS A 98 19.70 33.39 17.77
CA LYS A 98 19.26 34.14 18.96
C LYS A 98 20.40 34.34 19.98
N ASP A 99 21.29 33.36 20.12
CA ASP A 99 22.46 33.41 21.00
C ASP A 99 23.55 34.38 20.50
N ASN A 100 23.76 34.45 19.17
CA ASN A 100 24.77 35.32 18.54
C ASN A 100 24.32 36.79 18.36
N THR A 101 23.08 37.14 18.69
CA THR A 101 22.55 38.51 18.53
C THR A 101 22.53 39.29 19.88
N HIS A 102 23.31 38.85 20.86
CA HIS A 102 23.50 39.49 22.17
C HIS A 102 24.92 40.00 22.37
#